data_AF-A0A2V9TRD6-F1
#
_entry.id   AF-A0A2V9TRD6-F1
#
_cell.length_a   1.000
_cell.length_b   1.000
_cell.length_c   1.000
_cell.angle_alpha   90.00
_cell.angle_beta   90.00
_cell.angle_gamma   90.00
#
_symmetry.space_group_name_H-M   'P 1'
#
loop_
_entity.id
_entity.type
_entity.pdbx_description
1 polymer ?
#
loop_
_entity_poly.entity_id
_entity_poly.type
_entity_poly.pdbx_seq_one_letter_code
_entity_poly.pdbx_strand_id
1 'polypeptide(L)'
;MLSHRRVFVVLFALVMLVVFTGSSQAIPAFSRQYGTSCSTCHLDFPKLNDFGKAFKDAGFKFPKDDESFIKIPPVLLGAPANKELFPHSIWPGSIPGMPPIGLRYNQFFQVVSGNRNNFNVQDTTGDPAQQQFIP
;
A
#
# COMPACT_ATOMS: atom_id res chain seq x y z
N MET A 1 -38.74 18.88 8.16
CA MET A 1 -37.88 19.90 8.82
C MET A 1 -36.68 19.20 9.42
N LEU A 2 -35.50 19.27 8.79
CA LEU A 2 -34.27 18.72 9.37
C LEU A 2 -33.92 19.56 10.62
N SER A 3 -33.82 18.93 11.80
CA SER A 3 -33.46 19.64 13.04
C SER A 3 -32.12 20.36 12.86
N HIS A 4 -31.99 21.61 13.33
CA HIS A 4 -30.76 22.39 13.24
C HIS A 4 -29.52 21.64 13.77
N ARG A 5 -29.70 20.75 14.74
CA ARG A 5 -28.65 19.87 15.27
C ARG A 5 -28.08 18.91 14.22
N ARG A 6 -28.92 18.34 13.34
CA ARG A 6 -28.48 17.45 12.25
C ARG A 6 -27.74 18.24 11.17
N VAL A 7 -28.21 19.43 10.84
CA VAL A 7 -27.54 20.33 9.88
C VAL A 7 -26.15 20.72 10.39
N PHE A 8 -26.04 21.08 11.67
CA PHE A 8 -24.77 21.46 12.28
C PHE A 8 -23.75 20.31 12.29
N VAL A 9 -24.18 19.09 12.61
CA VAL A 9 -23.30 17.90 12.58
C VAL A 9 -22.80 17.62 11.17
N VAL A 10 -23.66 17.73 10.14
CA VAL A 10 -23.25 17.51 8.75
C VAL A 10 -22.28 18.60 8.28
N LEU A 11 -22.53 19.86 8.63
CA LEU A 11 -21.64 20.97 8.30
C LEU A 11 -20.28 20.82 8.98
N PHE A 12 -20.28 20.45 10.26
CA PHE A 12 -19.04 20.21 11.01
C PHE A 12 -18.23 19.04 10.41
N ALA A 13 -18.89 17.94 10.04
CA ALA A 13 -18.23 16.81 9.39
C ALA A 13 -17.63 17.19 8.03
N LEU A 14 -18.33 17.99 7.22
CA LEU A 14 -17.82 18.51 5.94
C LEU A 14 -16.60 19.42 6.14
N VAL A 15 -16.65 20.33 7.11
CA VAL A 15 -15.52 21.21 7.44
C VAL A 15 -14.32 20.39 7.89
N MET A 16 -14.52 19.39 8.76
CA MET A 16 -13.44 18.49 9.18
C MET A 16 -12.85 17.73 7.98
N LEU A 17 -13.67 17.26 7.05
CA LEU A 17 -13.16 16.54 5.87
C LEU A 17 -12.23 17.40 5.00
N VAL A 18 -12.52 18.70 4.89
CA VAL A 18 -11.71 19.66 4.13
C VAL A 18 -10.44 20.07 4.88
N VAL A 19 -10.53 20.28 6.20
CA VAL A 19 -9.37 20.71 7.01
C VAL A 19 -8.33 19.60 7.15
N PHE A 20 -8.74 18.33 7.09
CA PHE A 20 -7.85 17.18 7.25
C PHE A 20 -7.31 16.61 5.93
N THR A 21 -7.42 17.33 4.80
CA THR A 21 -6.79 16.88 3.55
C THR A 21 -5.28 17.09 3.60
N GLY A 22 -4.51 16.01 3.75
CA GLY A 22 -3.04 16.05 3.67
C GLY A 22 -2.54 15.99 2.23
N SER A 23 -1.34 16.51 1.98
CA SER A 23 -0.64 16.37 0.70
C SER A 23 -0.33 14.90 0.43
N SER A 24 -0.92 14.30 -0.61
CA SER A 24 -0.58 12.94 -1.03
C SER A 24 0.73 12.95 -1.84
N GLN A 25 1.78 12.33 -1.32
CA GLN A 25 2.96 12.02 -2.14
C GLN A 25 2.69 10.75 -2.94
N ALA A 26 2.23 10.90 -4.17
CA ALA A 26 2.17 9.79 -5.11
C ALA A 26 3.61 9.39 -5.48
N ILE A 27 4.02 8.16 -5.13
CA ILE A 27 5.31 7.61 -5.54
C ILE A 27 5.16 7.09 -6.98
N PRO A 28 5.86 7.66 -7.97
CA PRO A 28 5.75 7.21 -9.36
C PRO A 28 6.64 5.97 -9.56
N ALA A 29 6.24 4.83 -8.98
CA ALA A 29 7.00 3.58 -9.04
C ALA A 29 7.29 3.17 -10.50
N PHE A 30 6.30 3.29 -11.38
CA PHE A 30 6.41 2.96 -12.81
C PHE A 30 7.37 3.89 -13.56
N SER A 31 7.24 5.22 -13.38
CA SER A 31 8.13 6.18 -14.03
C SER A 31 9.58 6.00 -13.59
N ARG A 32 9.81 5.55 -12.34
CA ARG A 32 11.16 5.24 -11.85
C ARG A 32 11.73 3.99 -12.52
N GLN A 33 10.96 2.91 -12.62
CA GLN A 33 11.42 1.63 -13.21
C GLN A 33 11.89 1.79 -14.66
N TYR A 34 11.09 2.48 -15.50
CA TYR A 34 11.39 2.65 -16.92
C TYR A 34 12.19 3.92 -17.23
N GLY A 35 12.15 4.94 -16.37
CA GLY A 35 12.88 6.20 -16.57
C GLY A 35 12.62 6.88 -17.92
N THR A 36 11.46 6.66 -18.54
CA THR A 36 11.06 7.26 -19.82
C THR A 36 10.60 8.70 -19.61
N SER A 37 10.68 9.55 -20.65
CA SER A 37 10.25 10.93 -20.51
C SER A 37 8.75 11.01 -20.24
N CYS A 38 8.31 12.01 -19.48
CA CYS A 38 6.89 12.17 -19.16
C CYS A 38 6.04 12.34 -20.42
N SER A 39 6.59 12.99 -21.45
CA SER A 39 5.99 13.16 -22.78
C SER A 39 5.74 11.85 -23.54
N THR A 40 6.42 10.76 -23.17
CA THR A 40 6.16 9.44 -23.75
C THR A 40 4.77 8.95 -23.37
N CYS A 41 4.28 9.24 -22.15
CA CYS A 41 2.99 8.77 -21.65
C CYS A 41 1.92 9.87 -21.53
N HIS A 42 2.32 11.14 -21.45
CA HIS A 42 1.43 12.27 -21.18
C HIS A 42 1.40 13.28 -22.33
N LEU A 43 0.20 13.80 -22.62
CA LEU A 43 0.02 14.99 -23.48
C LEU A 43 0.13 16.27 -22.65
N ASP A 44 -0.56 16.28 -21.52
CA ASP A 44 -0.57 17.34 -20.52
C ASP A 44 -0.83 16.66 -19.18
N PHE A 45 0.06 16.81 -18.21
CA PHE A 45 -0.05 16.06 -16.96
C PHE A 45 -1.34 16.49 -16.23
N PRO A 46 -2.29 15.58 -15.91
CA PRO A 46 -2.21 14.12 -15.79
C PRO A 46 -2.86 13.30 -16.93
N LYS A 47 -3.28 13.95 -18.02
CA LYS A 47 -3.92 13.32 -19.19
C LYS A 47 -2.93 12.42 -19.95
N LEU A 48 -3.32 11.17 -20.15
CA LEU A 48 -2.56 10.18 -20.93
C LEU A 48 -2.74 10.40 -22.44
N ASN A 49 -1.67 10.16 -23.19
CA ASN A 49 -1.75 9.93 -24.64
C ASN A 49 -2.19 8.48 -24.93
N ASP A 50 -2.37 8.14 -26.20
CA ASP A 50 -2.82 6.79 -26.61
C ASP A 50 -1.84 5.69 -26.15
N PHE A 51 -0.54 5.98 -26.21
CA PHE A 51 0.49 5.08 -25.72
C PHE A 51 0.38 4.82 -24.21
N GLY A 52 0.27 5.88 -23.41
CA GLY A 52 0.15 5.78 -21.96
C GLY A 52 -1.13 5.04 -21.55
N LYS A 53 -2.20 5.20 -22.34
CA LYS A 53 -3.45 4.46 -22.13
C LYS A 53 -3.29 2.98 -22.42
N ALA A 54 -2.70 2.62 -23.56
CA ALA A 54 -2.37 1.24 -23.87
C ALA A 54 -1.42 0.60 -22.82
N PHE A 55 -0.44 1.36 -22.33
CA PHE A 55 0.48 0.90 -21.29
C PHE A 55 -0.22 0.64 -19.95
N LYS A 56 -1.13 1.55 -19.55
CA LYS A 56 -1.97 1.36 -18.36
C LYS A 56 -2.86 0.12 -18.51
N ASP A 57 -3.51 -0.03 -19.67
CA ASP A 57 -4.43 -1.14 -19.96
C ASP A 57 -3.69 -2.49 -20.04
N ALA A 58 -2.41 -2.48 -20.44
CA ALA A 58 -1.51 -3.65 -20.39
C ALA A 58 -0.97 -3.97 -18.98
N GLY A 59 -1.45 -3.28 -17.93
CA GLY A 59 -1.02 -3.53 -16.54
C GLY A 59 0.33 -2.90 -16.19
N PHE A 60 0.67 -1.77 -16.82
CA PHE A 60 1.95 -1.07 -16.64
C PHE A 60 3.18 -1.90 -17.00
N LYS A 61 3.04 -2.72 -18.05
CA LYS A 61 4.10 -3.55 -18.59
C LYS A 61 4.12 -3.45 -20.11
N PHE A 62 5.32 -3.45 -20.70
CA PHE A 62 5.42 -3.57 -22.14
C PHE A 62 5.01 -4.99 -22.59
N PRO A 63 4.15 -5.13 -23.61
CA PRO A 63 3.69 -6.45 -24.08
C PRO A 63 4.81 -7.34 -24.62
N LYS A 64 5.91 -6.74 -25.08
CA LYS A 64 7.10 -7.44 -25.59
C LYS A 64 8.35 -6.82 -24.96
N ASP A 65 9.32 -7.68 -24.64
CA ASP A 65 10.68 -7.32 -24.23
C ASP A 65 10.76 -6.27 -23.10
N ASP A 66 9.84 -6.32 -22.14
CA ASP A 66 9.76 -5.38 -21.02
C ASP A 66 11.10 -5.21 -20.27
N GLU A 67 11.85 -6.30 -20.12
CA GLU A 67 13.15 -6.33 -19.46
C GLU A 67 14.17 -5.40 -20.12
N SER A 68 14.06 -5.17 -21.43
CA SER A 68 14.95 -4.25 -22.18
C SER A 68 14.62 -2.78 -21.95
N PHE A 69 13.38 -2.47 -21.56
CA PHE A 69 12.92 -1.11 -21.30
C PHE A 69 13.14 -0.68 -19.84
N ILE A 70 13.43 -1.63 -18.95
CA ILE A 70 13.75 -1.37 -17.55
C ILE A 70 15.16 -0.75 -17.47
N LYS A 71 15.24 0.52 -17.06
CA LYS A 71 16.52 1.24 -16.93
C LYS A 71 17.21 1.02 -15.60
N ILE A 72 16.46 0.67 -14.56
CA ILE A 72 17.02 0.34 -13.24
C ILE A 72 17.41 -1.13 -13.25
N PRO A 73 18.68 -1.50 -13.05
CA PRO A 73 19.08 -2.91 -13.06
C PRO A 73 18.26 -3.68 -12.02
N PRO A 74 17.54 -4.74 -12.44
CA PRO A 74 16.80 -5.57 -11.51
C PRO A 74 17.78 -6.32 -10.62
N VAL A 75 17.49 -6.38 -9.31
CA VAL A 75 18.21 -7.29 -8.41
C VAL A 75 17.59 -8.66 -8.61
N LEU A 76 18.41 -9.61 -9.08
CA LEU A 76 18.01 -11.00 -9.25
C LEU A 76 17.93 -11.68 -7.89
N LEU A 77 16.78 -12.28 -7.57
CA LEU A 77 16.61 -13.05 -6.32
C LEU A 77 17.26 -14.43 -6.41
N GLY A 78 17.67 -14.85 -7.61
CA GLY A 78 18.33 -16.12 -7.87
C GLY A 78 18.89 -16.20 -9.29
N ALA A 79 19.67 -17.23 -9.56
CA ALA A 79 20.16 -17.50 -10.90
C ALA A 79 18.99 -17.82 -11.85
N PRO A 80 19.00 -17.37 -13.12
CA PRO A 80 17.95 -17.70 -14.08
C PRO A 80 17.76 -19.22 -14.27
N ALA A 81 18.83 -20.00 -14.07
CA ALA A 81 18.83 -21.46 -14.09
C ALA A 81 17.89 -22.10 -13.04
N ASN A 82 17.56 -21.38 -11.96
CA ASN A 82 16.66 -21.89 -10.91
C ASN A 82 15.21 -22.06 -11.39
N LYS A 83 14.86 -21.56 -12.58
CA LYS A 83 13.54 -21.79 -13.19
C LYS A 83 13.31 -23.26 -13.55
N GLU A 84 14.37 -23.96 -13.96
CA GLU A 84 14.32 -25.36 -14.39
C GLU A 84 14.20 -26.34 -13.21
N LEU A 85 14.63 -25.89 -12.03
CA LEU A 85 14.64 -26.67 -10.79
C LEU A 85 13.41 -26.42 -9.90
N PHE A 86 12.49 -25.55 -10.32
CA PHE A 86 11.22 -25.33 -9.62
C PHE A 86 10.35 -26.60 -9.69
N PRO A 87 9.80 -27.12 -8.57
CA PRO A 87 9.54 -26.47 -7.28
C PRO A 87 10.59 -26.68 -6.17
N HIS A 88 11.71 -27.34 -6.46
CA HIS A 88 12.76 -27.64 -5.46
C HIS A 88 13.76 -26.49 -5.24
N SER A 89 13.68 -25.42 -6.05
CA SER A 89 14.40 -24.17 -5.87
C SER A 89 13.45 -22.97 -5.85
N ILE A 90 13.92 -21.87 -5.25
CA ILE A 90 13.21 -20.58 -5.27
C ILE A 90 13.04 -20.11 -6.71
N TRP A 91 11.81 -19.75 -7.07
CA TRP A 91 11.51 -19.18 -8.38
C TRP A 91 12.35 -17.91 -8.62
N PRO A 92 13.04 -17.80 -9.76
CA PRO A 92 13.82 -16.60 -10.05
C PRO A 92 12.88 -15.42 -10.32
N GLY A 93 12.76 -14.53 -9.33
CA GLY A 93 12.10 -13.24 -9.45
C GLY A 93 13.10 -12.09 -9.58
N SER A 94 12.63 -10.96 -10.07
CA SER A 94 13.36 -9.69 -10.04
C SER A 94 12.65 -8.71 -9.11
N ILE A 95 13.41 -8.05 -8.24
CA ILE A 95 12.92 -6.90 -7.48
C ILE A 95 13.59 -5.65 -8.09
N PRO A 96 12.86 -4.53 -8.27
CA PRO A 96 13.47 -3.28 -8.69
C PRO A 96 14.65 -2.94 -7.76
N GLY A 97 15.82 -2.62 -8.32
CA GLY A 97 17.06 -2.44 -7.55
C GLY A 97 17.08 -1.23 -6.60
N MET A 98 15.95 -0.55 -6.42
CA MET A 98 15.77 0.41 -5.33
C MET A 98 15.47 -0.37 -4.06
N PRO A 99 16.24 -0.23 -2.98
CA PRO A 99 15.88 -0.83 -1.70
C PRO A 99 14.47 -0.33 -1.32
N PRO A 100 13.51 -1.21 -1.01
CA PRO A 100 12.17 -0.81 -0.58
C PRO A 100 12.26 -0.23 0.84
N ILE A 101 12.70 1.02 0.95
CA ILE A 101 12.73 1.74 2.22
C ILE A 101 11.30 2.19 2.52
N GLY A 102 10.61 1.43 3.37
CA GLY A 102 9.29 1.79 3.91
C GLY A 102 9.42 2.23 5.37
N LEU A 103 8.89 3.40 5.71
CA LEU A 103 8.71 3.81 7.11
C LEU A 103 7.33 3.34 7.57
N ARG A 104 7.30 2.35 8.48
CA ARG A 104 6.05 1.92 9.15
C ARG A 104 5.94 2.63 10.49
N TYR A 105 4.94 3.49 10.64
CA TYR A 105 4.55 4.03 11.93
C TYR A 105 3.42 3.19 12.53
N ASN A 106 3.71 2.44 13.60
CA ASN A 106 2.67 1.78 14.39
C ASN A 106 2.26 2.70 15.53
N GLN A 107 1.02 3.20 15.49
CA GLN A 107 0.41 3.92 16.59
C GLN A 107 -0.50 2.98 17.38
N PHE A 108 0.01 2.48 18.51
CA PHE A 108 -0.82 1.75 19.48
C PHE A 108 -1.47 2.76 20.42
N PHE A 109 -2.43 3.52 19.91
CA PHE A 109 -3.29 4.33 20.77
C PHE A 109 -4.40 3.44 21.33
N GLN A 110 -4.28 3.07 22.60
CA GLN A 110 -5.31 2.33 23.32
C GLN A 110 -5.89 3.26 24.40
N VAL A 111 -7.09 3.80 24.15
CA VAL A 111 -7.88 4.44 25.22
C VAL A 111 -8.45 3.34 26.07
N VAL A 112 -8.01 3.31 27.31
CA VAL A 112 -8.42 2.29 28.26
C VAL A 112 -8.99 2.95 29.49
N SER A 113 -10.10 2.39 29.98
CA SER A 113 -10.72 2.88 31.20
C SER A 113 -9.74 2.72 32.36
N GLY A 114 -9.89 3.55 33.41
CA GLY A 114 -9.08 3.46 34.62
C GLY A 114 -9.13 2.09 35.32
N ASN A 115 -10.01 1.19 34.87
CA ASN A 115 -10.19 -0.17 35.39
C ASN A 115 -9.47 -1.26 34.55
N ARG A 116 -8.62 -0.90 33.57
CA ARG A 116 -7.96 -1.88 32.67
C ARG A 116 -7.18 -2.99 33.39
N ASN A 117 -6.64 -2.70 34.58
CA ASN A 117 -5.86 -3.65 35.37
C ASN A 117 -6.70 -4.39 36.42
N ASN A 118 -8.03 -4.21 36.43
CA ASN A 118 -8.91 -4.87 37.40
C ASN A 118 -9.35 -6.24 36.88
N PHE A 119 -8.39 -7.15 36.78
CA PHE A 119 -8.62 -8.55 36.37
C PHE A 119 -9.47 -9.33 37.38
N ASN A 120 -9.64 -8.79 38.59
CA ASN A 120 -10.45 -9.37 39.68
C ASN A 120 -11.97 -9.38 39.40
N VAL A 121 -12.44 -8.73 38.33
CA VAL A 121 -13.87 -8.73 37.97
C VAL A 121 -14.20 -9.83 36.94
N GLN A 122 -13.20 -10.38 36.24
CA GLN A 122 -13.43 -11.40 35.19
C GLN A 122 -13.32 -12.84 35.71
N ASP A 123 -12.93 -13.07 36.98
CA ASP A 123 -12.71 -14.42 37.52
C ASP A 123 -13.64 -14.73 38.70
N THR A 124 -14.97 -14.68 38.49
CA THR A 124 -15.93 -15.15 39.50
C THR A 124 -16.78 -16.34 39.10
N THR A 125 -16.48 -16.99 37.98
CA THR A 125 -17.03 -18.33 37.71
C THR A 125 -16.03 -19.12 36.87
N GLY A 126 -15.34 -20.06 37.53
CA GLY A 126 -14.34 -20.92 36.93
C GLY A 126 -14.88 -21.72 35.74
N ASP A 127 -14.56 -21.25 34.54
CA ASP A 127 -14.55 -22.06 33.32
C ASP A 127 -13.09 -22.16 32.84
N PRO A 128 -12.46 -23.35 32.90
CA PRO A 128 -11.07 -23.54 32.48
C PRO A 128 -10.84 -23.40 30.96
N ALA A 129 -11.86 -23.05 30.16
CA ALA A 129 -11.75 -22.98 28.70
C ALA A 129 -11.37 -21.60 28.10
N GLN A 130 -11.10 -20.57 28.91
CA GLN A 130 -11.10 -19.19 28.41
C GLN A 130 -9.84 -18.36 28.68
N GLN A 131 -8.62 -18.90 28.73
CA GLN A 131 -7.41 -18.05 28.68
C GLN A 131 -6.25 -18.70 27.90
N GLN A 132 -6.42 -18.88 26.58
CA GLN A 132 -5.28 -19.00 25.67
C GLN A 132 -5.12 -17.69 24.89
N PHE A 133 -4.29 -16.80 25.41
CA PHE A 133 -3.64 -15.78 24.59
C PHE A 133 -2.18 -16.19 24.43
N ILE A 134 -1.88 -16.86 23.32
CA ILE A 134 -0.51 -17.11 22.87
C ILE A 134 -0.05 -15.83 22.14
N PRO A 135 1.14 -15.28 22.43
CA PRO A 135 1.66 -14.06 21.78
C PRO A 135 1.88 -14.22 20.27
#